data_AF-A0A5X0ZCU8-F1
#
_entry.id   AF-A0A5X0ZCU8-F1
#
_cell.length_a   1.000
_cell.length_b   1.000
_cell.length_c   1.000
_cell.angle_alpha   90.00
_cell.angle_beta   90.00
_cell.angle_gamma   90.00
#
_symmetry.space_group_name_H-M   'P 1'
#
loop_
_entity.id
_entity.type
_entity.pdbx_description
1 polymer ?
#
loop_
_entity_poly.entity_id
_entity_poly.type
_entity_poly.pdbx_seq_one_letter_code
_entity_poly.pdbx_strand_id
1 'polypeptide(L)'
;MSNTPAPFLMARIAALSLTEHQSDILQAVDGFVVEDELNIRQLKLHARHTRNRLADAGITVKLNHALELVSGAHGFRDWQAALAGLRERDGV
;
A
#
# COMPACT_ATOMS: atom_id res chain seq x y z
N MET A 1 9.29 -11.99 14.46
CA MET A 1 8.90 -11.80 13.04
C MET A 1 9.67 -10.60 12.55
N SER A 2 10.65 -10.81 11.68
CA SER A 2 11.51 -9.74 11.17
C SER A 2 10.66 -8.85 10.27
N ASN A 3 10.30 -7.65 10.74
CA ASN A 3 9.67 -6.61 9.94
C ASN A 3 10.70 -6.02 8.98
N THR A 4 11.15 -6.82 8.01
CA THR A 4 11.86 -6.29 6.86
C THR A 4 10.84 -5.49 6.06
N PRO A 5 11.02 -4.17 5.85
CA PRO A 5 10.13 -3.39 5.01
C PRO A 5 9.98 -4.10 3.66
N ALA A 6 8.74 -4.34 3.22
CA ALA A 6 8.49 -5.06 1.98
C ALA A 6 9.31 -4.39 0.85
N PRO A 7 10.21 -5.12 0.16
CA PRO A 7 11.17 -4.52 -0.77
C PRO A 7 10.47 -3.71 -1.88
N PHE A 8 9.25 -4.12 -2.26
CA PHE A 8 8.40 -3.39 -3.19
C PHE A 8 7.87 -2.08 -2.62
N LEU A 9 7.48 -2.02 -1.35
CA LEU A 9 7.06 -0.77 -0.70
C LEU A 9 8.19 0.27 -0.73
N MET A 10 9.42 -0.10 -0.34
CA MET A 10 10.56 0.82 -0.38
C MET A 10 10.86 1.30 -1.80
N ALA A 11 10.79 0.39 -2.78
CA ALA A 11 10.95 0.75 -4.19
C ALA A 11 9.87 1.72 -4.68
N ARG A 12 8.61 1.57 -4.22
CA ARG A 12 7.50 2.48 -4.56
C ARG A 12 7.65 3.84 -3.90
N ILE A 13 8.06 3.90 -2.63
CA ILE A 13 8.33 5.18 -1.94
C ILE A 13 9.38 5.98 -2.72
N ALA A 14 10.48 5.34 -3.12
CA ALA A 14 11.51 5.99 -3.92
C ALA A 14 11.00 6.41 -5.31
N ALA A 15 10.30 5.52 -6.03
CA ALA A 15 9.80 5.80 -7.38
C ALA A 15 8.74 6.92 -7.43
N LEU A 16 8.02 7.14 -6.33
CA LEU A 16 7.01 8.20 -6.20
C LEU A 16 7.57 9.50 -5.60
N SER A 17 8.89 9.57 -5.36
CA SER A 17 9.56 10.71 -4.73
C SER A 17 9.02 11.03 -3.33
N LEU A 18 8.68 10.00 -2.55
CA LEU A 18 8.14 10.13 -1.19
C LEU A 18 9.13 9.73 -0.09
N THR A 19 10.42 9.63 -0.42
CA THR A 19 11.47 9.17 0.51
C THR A 19 11.54 10.00 1.79
N GLU A 20 11.28 11.31 1.72
CA GLU A 20 11.26 12.19 2.89
C GLU A 20 10.15 11.85 3.91
N HIS A 21 9.09 11.18 3.46
CA HIS A 21 7.94 10.76 4.27
C HIS A 21 7.95 9.26 4.59
N GLN A 22 9.10 8.58 4.43
CA GLN A 22 9.19 7.13 4.54
C GLN A 22 8.64 6.60 5.87
N SER A 23 8.99 7.24 6.99
CA SER A 23 8.54 6.81 8.32
C SER A 23 7.02 6.93 8.46
N ASP A 24 6.44 8.05 8.03
CA ASP A 24 5.00 8.28 8.08
C ASP A 24 4.25 7.30 7.18
N ILE A 25 4.79 6.98 6.00
CA ILE A 25 4.22 6.00 5.08
C ILE A 25 4.24 4.60 5.69
N LEU A 26 5.36 4.18 6.28
CA LEU A 26 5.46 2.89 6.96
C LEU A 26 4.39 2.77 8.06
N GLN A 27 4.24 3.80 8.87
CA GLN A 27 3.24 3.83 9.94
C GLN A 27 1.80 3.85 9.38
N ALA A 28 1.53 4.61 8.32
CA ALA A 28 0.20 4.74 7.73
C ALA A 28 -0.27 3.47 7.01
N VAL A 29 0.67 2.67 6.49
CA VAL A 29 0.42 1.38 5.82
C VAL A 29 0.26 0.24 6.84
N ASP A 30 0.99 0.25 7.95
CA ASP A 30 0.90 -0.81 8.96
C ASP A 30 -0.43 -0.76 9.75
N GLY A 31 -1.07 0.41 9.82
CA GLY A 31 -2.27 0.64 10.62
C GLY A 31 -3.58 0.03 10.11
N PHE A 32 -3.57 -0.78 9.05
CA PHE A 32 -4.78 -1.38 8.47
C PHE A 32 -4.83 -2.90 8.70
N VAL A 33 -5.89 -3.36 9.35
CA VAL A 33 -6.12 -4.79 9.59
C VAL A 33 -6.84 -5.41 8.41
N VAL A 34 -6.29 -6.49 7.86
CA VAL A 34 -6.96 -7.34 6.88
C VAL A 34 -7.66 -8.47 7.65
N GLU A 35 -8.99 -8.46 7.67
CA GLU A 35 -9.80 -9.38 8.49
C GLU A 35 -9.92 -10.80 7.90
N ASP A 36 -9.68 -10.95 6.59
CA ASP A 36 -9.81 -12.19 5.82
C ASP A 36 -8.64 -12.35 4.83
N GLU A 37 -8.78 -13.19 3.79
CA GLU A 37 -7.84 -13.20 2.67
C GLU A 37 -7.88 -11.87 1.91
N LEU A 38 -6.69 -11.33 1.66
CA LEU A 38 -6.49 -10.09 0.92
C LEU A 38 -7.16 -10.16 -0.45
N ASN A 39 -8.13 -9.27 -0.68
CA ASN A 39 -8.76 -9.09 -1.99
C ASN A 39 -8.69 -7.63 -2.48
N ILE A 40 -9.13 -7.40 -3.72
CA ILE A 40 -9.08 -6.09 -4.38
C ILE A 40 -9.85 -5.02 -3.59
N ARG A 41 -10.97 -5.40 -2.97
CA ARG A 41 -11.79 -4.47 -2.16
C ARG A 41 -11.03 -4.03 -0.92
N GLN A 42 -10.41 -4.96 -0.20
CA GLN A 42 -9.60 -4.65 0.98
C GLN A 42 -8.38 -3.81 0.61
N LEU A 43 -7.70 -4.08 -0.51
CA LEU A 43 -6.57 -3.27 -0.95
C LEU A 43 -6.98 -1.81 -1.24
N LYS A 44 -8.15 -1.60 -1.86
CA LYS A 44 -8.70 -0.25 -2.08
C LYS A 44 -9.12 0.44 -0.80
N LEU A 45 -9.66 -0.30 0.18
CA LEU A 45 -9.99 0.24 1.51
C LEU A 45 -8.72 0.66 2.25
N HIS A 46 -7.70 -0.19 2.23
CA HIS A 46 -6.40 0.10 2.80
C HIS A 46 -5.79 1.35 2.17
N ALA A 47 -5.74 1.45 0.83
CA ALA A 47 -5.21 2.66 0.17
C ALA A 47 -5.94 3.95 0.59
N ARG A 48 -7.27 3.90 0.77
CA ARG A 48 -8.02 5.05 1.28
C ARG A 48 -7.66 5.38 2.72
N HIS A 49 -7.55 4.38 3.58
CA HIS A 49 -7.15 4.55 4.98
C HIS A 49 -5.73 5.15 5.09
N THR A 50 -4.75 4.57 4.39
CA THR A 50 -3.37 5.09 4.33
C THR A 50 -3.32 6.53 3.85
N ARG A 51 -4.04 6.86 2.75
CA ARG A 51 -4.11 8.24 2.25
C ARG A 51 -4.66 9.21 3.27
N ASN A 52 -5.74 8.83 3.97
CA ASN A 52 -6.37 9.68 4.96
C ASN A 52 -5.43 9.92 6.16
N ARG A 53 -4.74 8.88 6.65
CA ARG A 53 -3.75 9.04 7.73
C ARG A 53 -2.59 9.94 7.34
N LEU A 54 -2.10 9.81 6.10
CA LEU A 54 -1.06 10.71 5.58
C LEU A 54 -1.56 12.15 5.50
N ALA A 55 -2.80 12.35 5.06
CA ALA A 55 -3.42 13.68 5.04
C ALA A 55 -3.56 14.28 6.45
N ASP A 56 -3.93 13.47 7.46
CA ASP A 56 -3.97 13.89 8.87
C ASP A 56 -2.59 14.29 9.41
N ALA A 57 -1.52 13.70 8.85
CA ALA A 57 -0.13 14.08 9.12
C ALA A 57 0.39 15.24 8.24
N GLY A 58 -0.47 15.87 7.43
CA GLY A 58 -0.09 16.97 6.53
C GLY A 58 0.55 16.53 5.21
N ILE A 59 0.59 15.24 4.90
CA ILE A 59 1.22 14.66 3.72
C ILE A 59 0.14 14.35 2.67
N THR A 60 0.10 15.14 1.60
CA THR A 60 -0.89 14.96 0.54
C THR A 60 -0.41 13.95 -0.50
N VAL A 61 -1.11 12.82 -0.62
CA VAL A 61 -0.86 11.82 -1.68
C VAL A 61 -2.11 11.56 -2.52
N LYS A 62 -1.92 11.31 -3.82
CA LYS A 62 -3.01 10.89 -4.72
C LYS A 62 -3.46 9.47 -4.37
N LEU A 63 -4.72 9.15 -4.62
CA LEU A 63 -5.24 7.79 -4.37
C LEU A 63 -4.48 6.72 -5.14
N ASN A 64 -4.08 6.98 -6.39
CA ASN A 64 -3.27 6.02 -7.16
C ASN A 64 -1.91 5.77 -6.52
N HIS A 65 -1.27 6.77 -5.92
CA HIS A 65 -0.01 6.59 -5.20
C HIS A 65 -0.23 5.75 -3.93
N ALA A 66 -1.33 5.99 -3.21
CA ALA A 66 -1.67 5.15 -2.07
C ALA A 66 -1.92 3.68 -2.47
N LEU A 67 -2.55 3.42 -3.63
CA LEU A 67 -2.70 2.08 -4.19
C LEU A 67 -1.35 1.41 -4.49
N GLU A 68 -0.41 2.15 -5.09
CA GLU A 68 0.97 1.66 -5.32
C GLU A 68 1.66 1.29 -3.99
N LEU A 69 1.57 2.17 -2.99
CA LEU A 69 2.19 1.94 -1.68
C LEU A 69 1.63 0.70 -0.98
N VAL A 70 0.31 0.58 -0.86
CA VAL A 70 -0.29 -0.59 -0.19
C VAL A 70 -0.08 -1.87 -0.99
N SER A 71 -0.02 -1.82 -2.33
CA SER A 71 0.35 -2.97 -3.16
C SER A 71 1.75 -3.46 -2.81
N GLY A 72 2.71 -2.52 -2.72
CA GLY A 72 4.08 -2.79 -2.28
C GLY A 72 4.16 -3.43 -0.89
N ALA A 73 3.33 -2.97 0.04
CA ALA A 73 3.26 -3.50 1.40
C ALA A 73 2.77 -4.95 1.46
N HIS A 74 1.85 -5.30 0.57
CA HIS A 74 1.29 -6.65 0.43
C HIS A 74 2.11 -7.56 -0.49
N GLY A 75 3.34 -7.15 -0.85
CA GLY A 75 4.27 -7.98 -1.61
C GLY A 75 4.08 -7.94 -3.13
N PHE A 76 3.25 -7.03 -3.66
CA PHE A 76 3.10 -6.83 -5.09
C PHE A 76 4.04 -5.73 -5.58
N ARG A 77 4.52 -5.85 -6.82
CA ARG A 77 5.42 -4.85 -7.43
C ARG A 77 4.77 -3.47 -7.56
N ASP A 78 3.51 -3.45 -7.96
CA ASP A 78 2.71 -2.27 -8.26
C ASP A 78 1.21 -2.62 -8.19
N TRP A 79 0.36 -1.62 -8.41
CA TRP A 79 -1.10 -1.80 -8.38
C TRP A 79 -1.62 -2.75 -9.48
N GLN A 80 -0.99 -2.77 -10.66
CA GLN A 80 -1.42 -3.65 -11.75
C GLN A 80 -1.09 -5.12 -11.45
N ALA A 81 0.07 -5.38 -10.87
CA ALA A 81 0.45 -6.71 -10.40
C ALA A 81 -0.47 -7.22 -9.29
N ALA A 82 -0.85 -6.33 -8.35
CA ALA A 82 -1.86 -6.67 -7.34
C ALA A 82 -3.22 -6.98 -7.96
N LEU A 83 -3.69 -6.18 -8.91
CA LEU A 83 -4.96 -6.44 -9.61
C LEU A 83 -4.95 -7.77 -10.35
N ALA A 84 -3.90 -8.08 -11.10
CA ALA A 84 -3.78 -9.33 -11.84
C ALA A 84 -3.74 -10.53 -10.89
N GLY A 85 -2.83 -10.51 -9.91
CA GLY A 85 -2.66 -11.62 -8.98
C GLY A 85 -3.87 -11.87 -8.08
N LEU A 86 -4.61 -10.82 -7.72
CA LEU A 86 -5.84 -10.97 -6.92
C LEU A 86 -7.04 -11.42 -7.76
N ARG A 87 -7.16 -11.00 -9.03
CA ARG A 87 -8.20 -11.52 -9.94
C ARG A 87 -8.06 -13.01 -10.19
N GLU A 88 -6.83 -13.47 -10.44
CA GLU A 88 -6.54 -14.88 -10.63
C GLU A 88 -6.93 -15.71 -9.39
N ARG A 89 -6.72 -15.17 -8.19
CA ARG A 89 -7.11 -15.82 -6.92
C ARG A 89 -8.62 -15.82 -6.70
N ASP A 90 -9.30 -14.72 -7.01
CA ASP A 90 -10.75 -14.57 -6.87
C ASP A 90 -11.53 -15.37 -7.95
N GLY A 91 -10.84 -15.97 -8.93
CA GLY A 91 -11.44 -16.75 -10.01
C GLY A 91 -12.21 -15.90 -11.03
N VAL A 92 -11.81 -14.63 -11.21
CA VAL A 92 -12.46 -13.64 -12.08
C VAL A 92 -11.70 -13.44 -13.38
#